data_AF-A0A1A9QC35-F1
#
_entry.id   AF-A0A1A9QC35-F1
#
_cell.length_a   1.000
_cell.length_b   1.000
_cell.length_c   1.000
_cell.angle_alpha   90.00
_cell.angle_beta   90.00
_cell.angle_gamma   90.00
#
_symmetry.space_group_name_H-M   'P 1'
#
loop_
_entity.id
_entity.type
_entity.pdbx_description
1 polymer ?
#
loop_
_entity_poly.entity_id
_entity_poly.type
_entity_poly.pdbx_seq_one_letter_code
_entity_poly.pdbx_strand_id
1 'polypeptide(L)' 'MDDFIGWTLKWRQYIKDNSENGKPKENDAWGLEDWQTASRDNNRVPSSFADKCNSFQKHKVKGEQDPTFKNYINWCTK' A
#
# COMPACT_ATOMS: atom_id res chain seq x y z
N MET A 1 -0.65 17.20 -12.30
CA MET A 1 -1.76 17.10 -11.32
C MET A 1 -2.31 15.67 -11.22
N ASP A 2 -2.00 14.76 -12.16
CA ASP A 2 -2.44 13.35 -12.15
C ASP A 2 -1.85 12.45 -11.06
N ASP A 3 -0.68 12.79 -10.51
CA ASP A 3 -0.01 11.89 -9.58
C ASP A 3 -0.72 11.73 -8.23
N PHE A 4 -1.48 12.72 -7.81
CA PHE A 4 -2.23 12.62 -6.55
C PHE A 4 -3.35 11.58 -6.64
N ILE A 5 -4.07 11.52 -7.75
CA ILE A 5 -5.21 10.63 -7.96
C ILE A 5 -4.77 9.17 -7.95
N GLY A 6 -3.70 8.83 -8.69
CA GLY A 6 -3.23 7.46 -8.78
C GLY A 6 -2.76 6.89 -7.44
N TRP A 7 -2.05 7.68 -6.62
CA TRP A 7 -1.59 7.21 -5.31
C TRP A 7 -2.74 7.02 -4.32
N THR A 8 -3.72 7.92 -4.34
CA THR A 8 -4.92 7.78 -3.52
C THR A 8 -5.72 6.53 -3.91
N LEU A 9 -5.82 6.18 -5.20
CA LEU A 9 -6.47 4.93 -5.63
C LEU A 9 -5.74 3.69 -5.12
N LYS A 10 -4.40 3.68 -5.17
CA LYS A 10 -3.59 2.58 -4.65
C LYS A 10 -3.67 2.45 -3.14
N TRP A 11 -3.67 3.56 -2.43
CA TRP A 11 -3.89 3.58 -0.98
C TRP A 11 -5.27 3.02 -0.59
N ARG A 12 -6.33 3.43 -1.29
CA ARG A 12 -7.68 2.87 -1.08
C ARG A 12 -7.72 1.37 -1.33
N GLN A 13 -7.06 0.90 -2.38
CA GLN A 13 -6.97 -0.54 -2.68
C GLN A 13 -6.19 -1.27 -1.59
N TYR A 14 -5.09 -0.71 -1.12
CA TYR A 14 -4.32 -1.26 0.00
C TYR A 14 -5.16 -1.39 1.26
N ILE A 15 -5.92 -0.34 1.63
CA ILE A 15 -6.83 -0.39 2.78
C ILE A 15 -7.85 -1.52 2.60
N LYS A 16 -8.46 -1.60 1.41
CA LYS A 16 -9.48 -2.62 1.09
C LYS A 16 -8.92 -4.04 1.24
N ASP A 17 -7.73 -4.31 0.72
CA ASP A 17 -7.10 -5.63 0.79
C ASP A 17 -6.67 -6.00 2.23
N ASN A 18 -6.42 -4.99 3.06
CA ASN A 18 -6.10 -5.12 4.48
C ASN A 18 -7.30 -4.85 5.39
N SER A 19 -8.52 -4.93 4.87
CA SER A 19 -9.76 -4.81 5.63
C SER A 19 -10.52 -6.13 5.65
N GLU A 20 -11.33 -6.33 6.68
CA GLU A 20 -12.29 -7.43 6.80
C GLU A 20 -13.64 -6.86 7.23
N ASN A 21 -14.73 -7.30 6.60
CA ASN A 21 -16.08 -6.78 6.84
C ASN A 21 -16.19 -5.24 6.75
N GLY A 22 -15.42 -4.63 5.84
CA GLY A 22 -15.37 -3.18 5.63
C GLY A 22 -14.61 -2.40 6.69
N LYS A 23 -13.88 -3.07 7.60
CA LYS A 23 -13.06 -2.43 8.64
C LYS A 23 -11.58 -2.79 8.45
N PRO A 24 -10.65 -1.84 8.61
CA PRO A 24 -9.22 -2.13 8.66
C PRO A 24 -8.90 -3.20 9.70
N LYS A 25 -8.07 -4.18 9.34
CA LYS A 25 -7.55 -5.19 10.28
C LYS A 25 -6.65 -4.53 11.32
N GLU A 26 -6.31 -5.26 12.38
CA GLU A 26 -5.34 -4.78 13.37
C GLU A 26 -3.96 -4.55 12.76
N ASN A 27 -3.55 -5.43 11.85
CA ASN A 27 -2.28 -5.35 11.14
C ASN A 27 -2.51 -5.42 9.64
N ASP A 28 -1.79 -4.60 8.90
CA ASP A 28 -1.68 -4.65 7.46
C ASP A 28 -0.58 -5.60 6.99
N ALA A 29 -0.59 -5.93 5.70
CA ALA A 29 0.36 -6.83 5.08
C ALA A 29 1.82 -6.32 5.12
N TRP A 30 2.06 -5.02 5.33
CA TRP A 30 3.40 -4.44 5.35
C TRP A 30 3.87 -3.97 6.72
N GLY A 31 3.01 -4.05 7.74
CA GLY A 31 3.27 -3.55 9.09
C GLY A 31 3.59 -2.07 9.10
N LEU A 32 2.75 -1.24 8.49
CA LEU A 32 2.90 0.21 8.54
C LEU A 32 2.72 0.69 9.99
N GLU A 33 3.68 1.45 10.49
CA GLU A 33 3.69 1.94 11.88
C GLU A 33 2.46 2.80 12.23
N ASP A 34 1.93 3.51 11.24
CA ASP A 34 0.76 4.39 11.35
C ASP A 34 -0.51 3.74 10.79
N TRP A 35 -0.53 2.43 10.50
CA TRP A 35 -1.66 1.73 9.88
C TRP A 35 -2.99 2.01 10.56
N GLN A 36 -3.05 1.94 11.90
CA GLN A 36 -4.29 2.08 12.66
C GLN A 36 -4.93 3.48 12.53
N THR A 37 -4.13 4.51 12.32
CA THR A 37 -4.60 5.89 12.16
C THR A 37 -4.77 6.23 10.69
N ALA A 38 -3.81 5.87 9.85
CA ALA A 38 -3.83 6.15 8.41
C ALA A 38 -4.97 5.43 7.70
N SER A 39 -5.28 4.19 8.04
CA SER A 39 -6.33 3.38 7.38
C SER A 39 -7.75 3.95 7.53
N ARG A 40 -7.94 4.91 8.43
CA ARG A 40 -9.20 5.64 8.64
C ARG A 40 -9.38 6.80 7.65
N ASP A 41 -8.31 7.27 7.02
CA ASP A 41 -8.34 8.31 5.99
C ASP A 41 -7.93 7.73 4.64
N ASN A 42 -8.93 7.44 3.82
CA ASN A 42 -8.73 6.86 2.50
C ASN A 42 -8.47 7.91 1.39
N ASN A 43 -8.40 9.20 1.74
CA ASN A 43 -8.13 10.30 0.82
C ASN A 43 -6.71 10.84 0.95
N ARG A 44 -6.10 10.63 2.12
CA ARG A 44 -4.72 11.02 2.40
C ARG A 44 -3.81 9.81 2.34
N VAL A 45 -2.90 9.83 1.36
CA VAL A 45 -1.85 8.82 1.24
C VAL A 45 -0.80 9.08 2.34
N PRO A 46 -0.54 8.13 3.25
CA PRO A 46 0.49 8.29 4.27
C PRO A 46 1.89 8.15 3.66
N SER A 47 2.87 8.84 4.25
CA SER A 47 4.27 8.74 3.81
C SER A 47 4.82 7.34 3.99
N SER A 48 4.44 6.64 5.07
CA SER A 48 4.84 5.26 5.35
C SER A 48 4.51 4.30 4.20
N PHE A 49 3.33 4.45 3.59
CA PHE A 49 2.90 3.68 2.42
C PHE A 49 3.74 4.02 1.18
N ALA A 50 3.95 5.31 0.90
CA ALA A 50 4.78 5.76 -0.21
C ALA A 50 6.23 5.29 -0.06
N ASP A 51 6.77 5.33 1.16
CA ASP A 51 8.13 4.91 1.49
C ASP A 51 8.30 3.40 1.35
N LYS A 52 7.30 2.59 1.73
CA LYS A 52 7.29 1.15 1.44
C LYS A 52 7.36 0.89 -0.06
N CYS A 53 6.56 1.59 -0.86
CA CYS A 53 6.62 1.47 -2.31
C CYS A 53 8.01 1.82 -2.88
N ASN A 54 8.62 2.90 -2.42
CA ASN A 54 9.98 3.28 -2.82
C ASN A 54 11.03 2.25 -2.37
N SER A 55 10.84 1.64 -1.20
CA SER A 55 11.71 0.58 -0.69
C SER A 55 11.61 -0.69 -1.54
N PHE A 56 10.40 -1.08 -1.95
CA PHE A 56 10.19 -2.26 -2.80
C PHE A 56 10.75 -2.07 -4.21
N GLN A 57 10.68 -0.85 -4.76
CA GLN A 57 11.31 -0.54 -6.04
C GLN A 57 12.82 -0.81 -6.04
N LYS A 58 13.49 -0.61 -4.90
CA LYS A 58 14.93 -0.85 -4.73
C LYS A 58 15.27 -2.31 -4.44
N HIS A 59 14.27 -3.14 -4.14
CA HIS A 59 14.48 -4.54 -3.77
C HIS A 59 14.65 -5.41 -5.00
N LYS A 60 15.74 -6.17 -5.06
CA LYS A 60 15.91 -7.22 -6.09
C LYS A 60 15.09 -8.44 -5.67
N VAL A 61 13.99 -8.66 -6.37
CA VAL A 61 13.16 -9.86 -6.24
C VAL A 61 13.72 -10.99 -7.11
N LYS A 62 13.49 -12.25 -6.73
CA LYS A 62 13.99 -13.43 -7.47
C LYS A 62 13.22 -13.70 -8.78
N GLY A 63 12.10 -13.01 -9.01
CA GLY A 63 11.29 -13.13 -10.21
C GLY A 63 9.85 -12.64 -9.99
N GLU A 64 9.00 -12.74 -11.01
CA GLU A 64 7.64 -12.19 -11.01
C GLU A 64 6.67 -12.91 -10.06
N GLN A 65 7.03 -14.12 -9.62
CA GLN A 65 6.23 -14.88 -8.66
C GLN A 65 6.45 -14.45 -7.21
N ASP A 66 7.47 -13.62 -6.97
CA ASP A 66 7.80 -13.12 -5.64
C ASP A 66 6.63 -12.31 -5.05
N PRO A 67 6.16 -12.63 -3.83
CA PRO A 67 5.09 -11.89 -3.18
C PRO A 67 5.39 -10.39 -3.06
N THR A 68 6.65 -10.00 -2.89
CA THR A 68 7.07 -8.60 -2.86
C THR A 68 6.86 -7.92 -4.21
N PHE A 69 7.13 -8.62 -5.31
CA PHE A 69 6.87 -8.11 -6.66
C PHE A 69 5.37 -7.97 -6.91
N LYS A 70 4.57 -8.99 -6.58
CA LYS A 70 3.10 -8.95 -6.75
C LYS A 70 2.47 -7.81 -5.94
N ASN A 71 2.91 -7.62 -4.70
CA ASN A 71 2.43 -6.53 -3.85
C ASN A 71 2.85 -5.16 -4.41
N TYR A 72 4.05 -5.04 -4.96
CA TYR A 72 4.51 -3.82 -5.61
C TYR A 72 3.67 -3.49 -6.86
N ILE A 73 3.39 -4.46 -7.73
CA ILE A 73 2.52 -4.24 -8.90
C ILE A 73 1.09 -3.85 -8.46
N ASN A 74 0.55 -4.52 -7.45
CA ASN A 74 -0.82 -4.23 -7.02
C ASN A 74 -0.96 -2.85 -6.36
N TRP A 75 0.00 -2.46 -5.52
CA TRP A 75 -0.15 -1.32 -4.62
C TRP A 75 0.80 -0.14 -4.90
N CYS A 76 1.78 -0.27 -5.79
CA CYS A 76 2.78 0.76 -6.07
C CYS A 76 2.91 1.18 -7.53
N THR A 77 2.37 0.43 -8.51
CA THR A 77 2.42 0.81 -9.93
C THR A 77 1.09 1.42 -10.38
N LYS A 78 1.12 2.67 -10.83
CA LYS A 78 -0.03 3.38 -11.40
C LYS A 78 -0.27 2.99 -12.85
#